data_AF-A0A5C9ACG9-F1
#
_entry.id   AF-A0A5C9ACG9-F1
#
_cell.length_a   1.000
_cell.length_b   1.000
_cell.length_c   1.000
_cell.angle_alpha   90.00
_cell.angle_beta   90.00
_cell.angle_gamma   90.00
#
_symmetry.space_group_name_H-M   'P 1'
#
loop_
_entity.id
_entity.type
_entity.pdbx_description
1 polymer ?
#
loop_
_entity_poly.entity_id
_entity_poly.type
_entity_poly.pdbx_seq_one_letter_code
_entity_poly.pdbx_strand_id
1 'polypeptide(L)' 'MSEKHPGPLVVEGKLTDAERMKLESNYLRGTIAEDLNDGLTGGFKGDNFLLIRFHGMYQ' A
#
# COMPACT_ATOMS: atom_id res chain seq x y z
N MET A 1 -15.29 -3.97 25.23
CA MET A 1 -14.84 -5.36 25.00
C MET A 1 -14.81 -5.55 23.50
N SER A 2 -13.63 -5.77 22.91
CA SER A 2 -13.50 -6.00 21.45
C SER A 2 -14.13 -7.34 21.13
N GLU A 3 -15.22 -7.33 20.35
CA GLU A 3 -15.77 -8.56 19.77
C GLU A 3 -14.73 -9.11 18.80
N LYS A 4 -14.02 -10.15 19.24
CA LYS A 4 -13.09 -10.87 18.37
C LYS A 4 -13.94 -11.70 17.41
N HIS A 5 -13.91 -11.37 16.13
CA HIS A 5 -14.53 -12.19 15.09
C HIS A 5 -13.83 -13.55 15.03
N PRO A 6 -14.52 -14.65 15.37
CA PRO A 6 -13.88 -15.97 15.49
C PRO A 6 -13.77 -16.70 14.14
N GLY A 7 -14.30 -16.13 13.05
CA GLY A 7 -14.26 -16.69 11.71
C GLY A 7 -13.15 -16.12 10.84
N PRO A 8 -12.78 -16.80 9.75
CA PRO A 8 -11.80 -16.28 8.79
C PRO A 8 -12.33 -14.99 8.16
N LEU A 9 -11.51 -13.94 8.15
CA LEU A 9 -11.81 -12.65 7.54
C LEU A 9 -11.64 -12.74 6.02
N VAL A 10 -12.55 -13.47 5.36
CA VAL A 10 -12.58 -13.59 3.91
C VAL A 10 -13.47 -12.50 3.35
N VAL A 11 -12.91 -11.64 2.50
CA VAL A 11 -13.68 -10.63 1.78
C VAL A 11 -14.26 -11.26 0.52
N GLU A 12 -15.58 -11.25 0.40
CA GLU A 12 -16.27 -11.74 -0.79
C GLU A 12 -16.35 -10.65 -1.88
N GLY A 13 -16.28 -11.06 -3.16
CA GLY A 13 -16.45 -10.17 -4.31
C GLY A 13 -15.14 -9.73 -4.97
N LYS A 14 -15.25 -8.79 -5.92
CA LYS A 14 -14.10 -8.28 -6.67
C LYS A 14 -13.25 -7.41 -5.75
N LEU A 15 -11.99 -7.79 -5.59
CA LEU A 15 -11.02 -6.99 -4.85
C LEU A 15 -10.82 -5.62 -5.50
N THR A 16 -10.60 -4.61 -4.67
CA THR A 16 -10.20 -3.30 -5.15
C THR A 16 -8.79 -3.36 -5.73
N ASP A 17 -8.43 -2.41 -6.61
CA ASP A 17 -7.07 -2.36 -7.16
C ASP A 17 -5.98 -2.19 -6.09
N ALA A 18 -6.33 -1.59 -4.93
CA ALA A 18 -5.42 -1.49 -3.80
C ALA A 18 -4.99 -2.87 -3.26
N GLU A 19 -5.80 -3.91 -3.41
CA GLU A 19 -5.42 -5.27 -3.01
C GLU A 19 -4.36 -5.86 -3.96
N ARG A 20 -4.46 -5.60 -5.27
CA ARG A 20 -3.40 -5.94 -6.25
C ARG A 20 -2.11 -5.24 -5.86
N MET A 21 -2.16 -3.92 -5.66
CA MET A 21 -1.00 -3.13 -5.26
C MET A 21 -0.35 -3.68 -3.98
N LYS A 22 -1.14 -4.02 -2.94
CA LYS A 22 -0.59 -4.61 -1.71
C LYS A 22 0.09 -5.94 -1.96
N LEU A 23 -0.48 -6.80 -2.79
CA LEU A 23 0.11 -8.11 -3.15
C LEU A 23 1.46 -7.94 -3.86
N GLU A 24 1.56 -7.00 -4.79
CA GLU A 24 2.74 -6.77 -5.63
C GLU A 24 3.82 -5.90 -4.95
N SER A 25 3.50 -5.30 -3.80
CA SER A 25 4.34 -4.29 -3.14
C SER A 25 5.59 -4.79 -2.40
N ASN A 26 5.87 -6.10 -2.34
CA ASN A 26 6.96 -6.63 -1.50
C ASN A 26 6.91 -6.11 -0.04
N TYR A 27 5.82 -6.43 0.65
CA TYR A 27 5.52 -5.97 2.02
C TYR A 27 5.47 -4.44 2.13
N LEU A 28 4.65 -3.81 1.28
CA LEU A 28 4.35 -2.38 1.25
C LEU A 28 5.53 -1.48 0.81
N ARG A 29 6.64 -2.05 0.34
CA ARG A 29 7.83 -1.27 -0.05
C ARG A 29 7.73 -0.68 -1.46
N GLY A 30 7.17 -1.44 -2.40
CA GLY A 30 7.14 -1.10 -3.82
C GLY A 30 8.51 -0.68 -4.30
N THR A 31 8.56 0.46 -4.98
CA THR A 31 9.81 1.14 -5.39
C THR A 31 10.01 2.48 -4.67
N ILE A 32 9.44 2.64 -3.47
CA ILE A 32 9.54 3.87 -2.65
C ILE A 32 11.00 4.31 -2.49
N ALA A 33 11.93 3.36 -2.30
CA ALA A 33 13.35 3.67 -2.14
C ALA A 33 13.97 4.31 -3.40
N GLU A 34 13.50 3.94 -4.59
CA GLU A 34 13.96 4.53 -5.85
C GLU A 34 13.42 5.95 -6.00
N ASP A 35 12.14 6.15 -5.69
CA ASP A 35 11.50 7.48 -5.71
C ASP A 35 12.16 8.44 -4.70
N LEU A 36 12.57 7.97 -3.52
CA LEU A 36 13.30 8.77 -2.53
C LEU A 36 14.69 9.23 -3.02
N ASN A 37 15.30 8.49 -3.95
CA ASN A 37 16.57 8.88 -4.58
C ASN A 37 16.37 9.79 -5.80
N ASP A 38 15.13 9.97 -6.29
CA ASP A 38 14.83 10.88 -7.39
C ASP A 38 14.82 12.33 -6.91
N GLY A 39 15.99 12.98 -7.03
CA GLY A 39 16.19 14.37 -6.64
C GLY A 39 15.56 15.42 -7.57
N LEU A 40 14.85 15.01 -8.65
CA LEU A 40 14.30 15.96 -9.61
C LEU A 40 12.92 16.49 -9.17
N THR A 41 11.99 15.57 -8.88
CA THR A 41 10.62 15.90 -8.48
C THR A 41 10.35 15.67 -7.01
N GLY A 42 11.10 14.77 -6.36
CA GLY A 42 10.85 14.32 -4.99
C GLY A 42 9.47 13.68 -4.78
N GLY A 43 8.78 13.29 -5.88
CA GLY A 43 7.43 12.78 -5.86
C GLY A 43 7.37 11.27 -6.05
N PHE A 44 6.36 10.64 -5.46
CA PHE A 44 6.12 9.20 -5.58
C PHE A 44 5.30 8.87 -6.83
N LYS A 45 5.70 7.83 -7.56
CA LYS A 45 5.14 7.45 -8.86
C LYS A 45 4.33 6.16 -8.79
N GLY A 46 3.37 5.99 -9.70
CA GLY A 46 2.59 4.75 -9.83
C GLY A 46 1.95 4.33 -8.51
N ASP A 47 2.04 3.07 -8.13
CA ASP A 47 1.45 2.57 -6.87
C ASP A 47 2.10 3.17 -5.59
N ASN A 48 3.26 3.84 -5.70
CA ASN A 48 3.96 4.36 -4.53
C ASN A 48 3.18 5.48 -3.82
N PHE A 49 2.36 6.29 -4.51
CA PHE A 49 1.55 7.31 -3.83
C PHE A 49 0.52 6.71 -2.85
N LEU A 50 0.07 5.47 -3.10
CA LEU A 50 -0.77 4.72 -2.17
C LEU A 50 0.06 4.06 -1.08
N LEU A 51 1.22 3.49 -1.43
CA LEU A 51 2.09 2.78 -0.49
C LEU A 51 2.68 3.67 0.60
N ILE A 52 3.00 4.93 0.28
CA ILE A 52 3.55 5.87 1.27
C ILE A 52 2.59 6.16 2.43
N ARG A 53 1.27 5.96 2.24
CA ARG A 53 0.27 6.14 3.30
C ARG A 53 0.45 5.14 4.43
N PHE A 54 0.93 3.94 4.13
CA PHE A 54 1.29 2.94 5.15
C PHE A 54 2.53 3.31 5.95
N HIS A 55 3.32 4.28 5.45
CA HIS A 55 4.51 4.82 6.09
C HIS A 55 4.25 6.19 6.74
N GLY A 56 2.98 6.62 6.81
CA GLY A 56 2.59 7.89 7.42
C GLY A 56 2.85 9.12 6.56
N MET A 57 3.13 8.97 5.27
CA MET A 57 3.35 10.07 4.32
C MET A 57 2.17 10.20 3.35
N TYR A 58 1.90 11.42 2.89
CA TYR A 58 0.81 11.74 1.97
C TYR A 58 1.30 12.71 0.88
N GLN A 59 0.74 12.57 -0.32
CA GLN A 59 0.96 13.41 -1.49
C GLN A 59 -0.37 13.61 -2.22
#